data_AF-A0A4V0XKG5-F1
#
_entry.id   AF-A0A4V0XKG5-F1
#
_cell.length_a   1.000
_cell.length_b   1.000
_cell.length_c   1.000
_cell.angle_alpha   90.00
_cell.angle_beta   90.00
_cell.angle_gamma   90.00
#
_symmetry.space_group_name_H-M   'P 1'
#
loop_
_entity.id
_entity.type
_entity.pdbx_description
1 polymer ?
#
loop_
_entity_poly.entity_id
_entity_poly.type
_entity_poly.pdbx_seq_one_letter_code
_entity_poly.pdbx_strand_id
1 'polypeptide(L)'
;MSVNVMTLAQINPVEIFAYPIVAWFLLTAGFVAMVGPAWLAARKYNLPVGVSSIVGMRLRKVDAKKVIETTGQLAAMEVPSTVREIETFALAGGNLRALVEGMTEARNRKISLQLADAVTLALAGRDIATEVRAFAQRNAGKATRMSVGDVLERSESV
;
A
#
# COMPACT_ATOMS: atom_id res chain seq x y z
N MET A 1 -6.41 20.78 44.27
CA MET A 1 -7.36 19.71 44.63
C MET A 1 -6.80 18.99 45.84
N SER A 2 -7.26 19.32 47.05
CA SER A 2 -6.92 18.59 48.26
C SER A 2 -7.70 17.27 48.26
N VAL A 3 -7.01 16.16 48.02
CA VAL A 3 -7.61 14.83 48.21
C VAL A 3 -7.88 14.69 49.71
N ASN A 4 -9.15 14.59 50.11
CA ASN A 4 -9.50 14.44 51.51
C ASN A 4 -8.95 13.11 52.03
N VAL A 5 -8.30 13.10 53.19
CA VAL A 5 -7.74 11.88 53.79
C VAL A 5 -8.79 10.79 54.04
N MET A 6 -10.08 11.16 54.18
CA MET A 6 -11.19 10.22 54.23
C MET A 6 -11.41 9.43 52.92
N THR A 7 -11.08 9.99 51.75
CA THR A 7 -11.21 9.28 50.46
C THR A 7 -10.13 8.22 50.30
N LEU A 8 -8.97 8.37 50.94
CA LEU A 8 -7.91 7.35 50.95
C LEU A 8 -8.25 6.18 51.89
N ALA A 9 -8.97 6.44 52.98
CA ALA A 9 -9.38 5.42 53.97
C ALA A 9 -10.52 4.51 53.47
N GLN A 10 -11.22 4.89 52.41
CA GLN A 10 -12.36 4.16 51.84
C GLN A 10 -12.02 3.39 50.55
N ILE A 11 -10.74 3.37 50.13
CA ILE A 11 -10.29 2.62 48.96
C ILE A 11 -10.27 1.13 49.33
N ASN A 12 -11.19 0.36 48.77
CA ASN A 12 -11.20 -1.08 48.95
C ASN A 12 -9.87 -1.67 48.44
N PRO A 13 -9.28 -2.66 49.14
CA PRO A 13 -8.01 -3.27 48.72
C PRO A 13 -8.09 -3.87 47.30
N VAL A 14 -9.29 -4.24 46.83
CA VAL A 14 -9.54 -4.70 45.47
C VAL A 14 -9.28 -3.62 44.41
N GLU A 15 -9.62 -2.35 44.67
CA GLU A 15 -9.45 -1.25 43.70
C GLU A 15 -7.97 -0.99 43.39
N ILE A 16 -7.10 -1.15 44.39
CA ILE A 16 -5.65 -0.97 44.27
C ILE A 16 -5.06 -1.96 43.25
N PHE A 17 -5.59 -3.18 43.18
CA PHE A 17 -5.18 -4.19 42.20
C PHE A 17 -5.98 -4.13 40.90
N ALA A 18 -7.26 -3.75 40.95
CA ALA A 18 -8.12 -3.70 39.78
C ALA A 18 -7.68 -2.65 38.75
N TYR A 19 -7.39 -1.41 39.18
CA TYR A 19 -6.98 -0.35 38.26
C TYR A 19 -5.71 -0.66 37.44
N PRO A 20 -4.59 -1.13 38.01
CA PRO A 20 -3.42 -1.48 37.21
C PRO A 20 -3.65 -2.67 36.28
N ILE A 21 -4.47 -3.66 36.69
CA ILE A 21 -4.83 -4.80 35.84
C ILE A 21 -5.65 -4.32 34.64
N VAL A 22 -6.65 -3.46 34.87
CA VAL A 22 -7.47 -2.89 33.80
C VAL A 22 -6.62 -2.00 32.89
N ALA A 23 -5.75 -1.16 33.43
CA ALA A 23 -4.84 -0.34 32.65
C ALA A 23 -3.90 -1.19 31.78
N TRP A 24 -3.33 -2.26 32.34
CA TRP A 24 -2.49 -3.21 31.61
C TRP A 24 -3.26 -3.92 30.50
N PHE A 25 -4.50 -4.35 30.76
CA PHE A 25 -5.37 -4.96 29.75
C PHE A 25 -5.70 -3.98 28.63
N LEU A 26 -6.01 -2.72 28.94
CA LEU A 26 -6.28 -1.69 27.93
C LEU A 26 -5.03 -1.37 27.08
N LEU A 27 -3.85 -1.29 27.70
CA LEU A 27 -2.59 -1.07 26.98
C LEU A 27 -2.27 -2.23 26.03
N THR A 28 -2.40 -3.47 26.50
CA THR A 28 -2.16 -4.66 25.67
C THR A 28 -3.20 -4.80 24.56
N ALA A 29 -4.48 -4.56 24.84
CA ALA A 29 -5.54 -4.54 23.82
C ALA A 29 -5.28 -3.47 22.75
N GLY A 30 -4.86 -2.26 23.15
CA GLY A 30 -4.46 -1.20 22.23
C GLY A 30 -3.27 -1.60 21.34
N PHE A 31 -2.25 -2.23 21.93
CA PHE A 31 -1.11 -2.74 21.18
C PHE A 31 -1.49 -3.84 20.17
N VAL A 32 -2.33 -4.79 20.57
CA VAL A 32 -2.82 -5.86 19.70
C VAL A 32 -3.68 -5.30 18.56
N ALA A 33 -4.59 -4.37 18.86
CA ALA A 33 -5.41 -3.69 17.84
C ALA A 33 -4.53 -2.91 16.83
N MET A 34 -3.38 -2.40 17.28
CA MET A 34 -2.43 -1.68 16.44
C MET A 34 -1.64 -2.62 15.50
N VAL A 35 -1.14 -3.75 15.99
CA VAL A 35 -0.25 -4.64 15.20
C VAL A 35 -1.02 -5.74 14.47
N GLY A 36 -2.09 -6.26 15.06
CA GLY A 36 -2.84 -7.42 14.61
C GLY A 36 -3.32 -7.34 13.15
N PRO A 37 -3.98 -6.25 12.71
CA PRO A 37 -4.49 -6.14 11.34
C PRO A 37 -3.39 -6.18 10.27
N ALA A 38 -2.26 -5.50 10.52
CA ALA A 38 -1.13 -5.46 9.59
C ALA A 38 -0.41 -6.81 9.52
N TRP A 39 -0.24 -7.49 10.66
CA TRP A 39 0.35 -8.82 10.71
C TRP A 39 -0.53 -9.87 10.01
N LEU A 40 -1.84 -9.80 10.20
CA LEU A 40 -2.78 -10.67 9.51
C LEU A 40 -2.75 -10.46 7.99
N ALA A 41 -2.65 -9.20 7.53
CA ALA A 41 -2.47 -8.89 6.11
C ALA A 41 -1.17 -9.50 5.56
N ALA A 42 -0.05 -9.38 6.28
CA ALA A 42 1.23 -9.96 5.85
C ALA A 42 1.13 -11.48 5.71
N ARG A 43 0.42 -12.14 6.64
CA ARG A 43 0.21 -13.58 6.59
C ARG A 43 -0.64 -14.03 5.41
N LYS A 44 -1.68 -13.26 5.04
CA LYS A 44 -2.56 -13.57 3.90
C LYS A 44 -1.79 -13.62 2.57
N TYR A 45 -0.88 -12.69 2.38
CA TYR A 45 -0.10 -12.56 1.15
C TYR A 45 1.28 -13.23 1.24
N ASN A 46 1.53 -13.97 2.32
CA ASN A 46 2.80 -14.67 2.60
C ASN A 46 4.05 -13.80 2.42
N LEU A 47 3.99 -12.51 2.79
CA LEU A 47 5.17 -11.63 2.71
C LEU A 47 6.11 -11.89 3.90
N PRO A 48 7.43 -11.81 3.69
CA PRO A 48 8.43 -11.95 4.76
C PRO A 48 8.53 -10.69 5.63
N VAL A 49 7.40 -10.27 6.23
CA VAL A 49 7.33 -9.07 7.09
C VAL A 49 7.19 -9.49 8.54
N GLY A 50 8.22 -9.24 9.34
CA GLY A 50 8.20 -9.47 10.78
C GLY A 50 7.43 -8.39 11.54
N VAL A 51 7.08 -8.69 12.79
CA VAL A 51 6.45 -7.73 13.71
C VAL A 51 7.34 -6.49 13.91
N SER A 52 8.67 -6.67 13.94
CA SER A 52 9.64 -5.57 14.03
C SER A 52 9.53 -4.57 12.87
N SER A 53 9.31 -5.06 11.64
CA SER A 53 9.11 -4.20 10.46
C SER A 53 7.81 -3.41 10.56
N ILE A 54 6.72 -4.02 11.05
CA ILE A 54 5.43 -3.33 11.25
C ILE A 54 5.58 -2.20 12.27
N VAL A 55 6.25 -2.46 13.39
CA VAL A 55 6.55 -1.44 14.40
C VAL A 55 7.43 -0.34 13.80
N GLY A 56 8.46 -0.70 13.02
CA GLY A 56 9.32 0.24 12.31
C GLY A 56 8.58 1.17 11.35
N MET A 57 7.64 0.64 10.56
CA MET A 57 6.80 1.44 9.66
C MET A 57 5.95 2.46 10.42
N ARG A 58 5.41 2.09 11.59
CA ARG A 58 4.58 3.00 12.40
C ARG A 58 5.41 4.07 13.10
N LEU A 59 6.64 3.77 13.53
CA LEU A 59 7.57 4.80 14.02
C LEU A 59 7.89 5.86 12.96
N ARG A 60 7.92 5.46 11.68
CA ARG A 60 8.07 6.36 10.53
C ARG A 60 6.77 7.05 10.10
N LYS A 61 5.69 6.93 10.88
CA LYS A 61 4.33 7.46 10.59
C LYS A 61 3.70 6.93 9.30
N VAL A 62 4.04 5.70 8.89
CA VAL A 62 3.42 5.03 7.75
C VAL A 62 2.34 4.05 8.22
N ASP A 63 1.24 3.97 7.49
CA ASP A 63 0.21 2.97 7.72
C ASP A 63 0.68 1.59 7.19
N ALA A 64 1.30 0.82 8.08
CA ALA A 64 1.85 -0.51 7.77
C ALA A 64 0.83 -1.44 7.12
N LYS A 65 -0.44 -1.36 7.53
CA LYS A 65 -1.50 -2.21 6.96
C LYS A 65 -1.66 -1.94 5.47
N LYS A 66 -1.76 -0.67 5.09
CA LYS A 66 -1.94 -0.26 3.69
C LYS A 66 -0.74 -0.64 2.83
N VAL A 67 0.49 -0.42 3.33
CA VAL A 67 1.71 -0.82 2.61
C VAL A 67 1.71 -2.31 2.31
N ILE A 68 1.46 -3.14 3.34
CA ILE A 68 1.45 -4.60 3.20
C ILE A 68 0.35 -5.07 2.25
N GLU A 69 -0.87 -4.52 2.37
CA GLU A 69 -1.99 -4.83 1.47
C GLU A 69 -1.67 -4.46 0.02
N THR A 70 -1.09 -3.27 -0.21
CA THR A 70 -0.67 -2.84 -1.55
C THR A 70 0.44 -3.72 -2.11
N THR A 71 1.49 -4.03 -1.35
CA THR A 71 2.55 -4.93 -1.83
C THR A 71 2.00 -6.32 -2.16
N GLY A 72 1.11 -6.86 -1.33
CA GLY A 72 0.45 -8.14 -1.61
C GLY A 72 -0.40 -8.12 -2.88
N GLN A 73 -1.12 -7.02 -3.12
CA GLN A 73 -1.89 -6.82 -4.35
C GLN A 73 -0.98 -6.73 -5.58
N LEU A 74 0.12 -5.96 -5.51
CA LEU A 74 1.10 -5.85 -6.60
C LEU A 74 1.76 -7.20 -6.91
N ALA A 75 2.12 -7.97 -5.88
CA ALA A 75 2.66 -9.32 -6.03
C ALA A 75 1.65 -10.26 -6.73
N ALA A 76 0.35 -10.15 -6.43
CA ALA A 76 -0.70 -10.87 -7.14
C ALA A 76 -0.90 -10.42 -8.60
N MET A 77 -0.30 -9.30 -9.01
CA MET A 77 -0.23 -8.86 -10.41
C MET A 77 1.09 -9.20 -11.08
N GLU A 78 1.95 -9.97 -10.41
CA GLU A 78 3.31 -10.29 -10.86
C GLU A 78 4.17 -9.02 -11.08
N VAL A 79 3.83 -7.92 -10.41
CA VAL A 79 4.61 -6.69 -10.44
C VAL A 79 5.76 -6.84 -9.44
N PRO A 80 7.02 -6.83 -9.88
CA PRO A 80 8.16 -6.89 -8.98
C PRO A 80 8.15 -5.63 -8.11
N SER A 81 7.95 -5.83 -6.80
CA SER A 81 7.86 -4.74 -5.82
C SER A 81 8.35 -5.21 -4.47
N THR A 82 9.03 -4.32 -3.75
CA THR A 82 9.43 -4.58 -2.37
C THR A 82 8.59 -3.77 -1.38
N VAL A 83 8.42 -4.29 -0.17
CA VAL A 83 7.72 -3.57 0.92
C VAL A 83 8.35 -2.20 1.17
N ARG A 84 9.69 -2.12 1.05
CA ARG A 84 10.45 -0.87 1.26
C ARG A 84 10.20 0.17 0.18
N GLU A 85 10.06 -0.22 -1.08
CA GLU A 85 9.71 0.70 -2.18
C GLU A 85 8.31 1.30 -1.97
N ILE A 86 7.33 0.46 -1.61
CA ILE A 86 5.96 0.90 -1.35
C ILE A 86 5.88 1.78 -0.10
N GLU A 87 6.64 1.44 0.95
CA GLU A 87 6.80 2.28 2.14
C GLU A 87 7.41 3.64 1.79
N THR A 88 8.47 3.66 0.97
CA THR A 88 9.15 4.89 0.55
C THR A 88 8.22 5.78 -0.28
N PHE A 89 7.44 5.19 -1.19
CA PHE A 89 6.43 5.91 -1.96
C PHE A 89 5.31 6.47 -1.07
N ALA A 90 4.84 5.71 -0.07
CA ALA A 90 3.86 6.19 0.90
C ALA A 90 4.42 7.34 1.77
N LEU A 91 5.71 7.28 2.16
CA LEU A 91 6.40 8.34 2.88
C LEU A 91 6.56 9.62 2.06
N ALA A 92 6.74 9.49 0.75
CA ALA A 92 6.75 10.62 -0.18
C ALA A 92 5.37 11.28 -0.36
N GLY A 93 4.32 10.78 0.32
CA GLY A 93 2.95 11.26 0.18
C GLY A 93 2.19 10.63 -0.98
N GLY A 94 2.74 9.58 -1.58
CA GLY A 94 2.12 8.86 -2.69
C GLY A 94 0.83 8.15 -2.28
N ASN A 95 -0.16 8.17 -3.19
CA ASN A 95 -1.43 7.47 -2.98
C ASN A 95 -1.31 6.00 -3.40
N LEU A 96 -1.20 5.11 -2.41
CA LEU A 96 -1.12 3.66 -2.61
C LEU A 96 -2.33 3.07 -3.36
N ARG A 97 -3.52 3.63 -3.17
CA ARG A 97 -4.74 3.17 -3.84
C ARG A 97 -4.70 3.51 -5.33
N ALA A 98 -4.34 4.75 -5.65
CA ALA A 98 -4.21 5.19 -7.04
C ALA A 98 -3.13 4.38 -7.79
N LEU A 99 -2.04 4.03 -7.10
CA LEU A 99 -1.00 3.16 -7.64
C LEU A 99 -1.55 1.78 -8.03
N VAL A 100 -2.27 1.11 -7.13
CA VAL A 100 -2.87 -0.20 -7.43
C VAL A 100 -3.89 -0.11 -8.56
N GLU A 101 -4.76 0.90 -8.54
CA GLU A 101 -5.79 1.10 -9.56
C GLU A 101 -5.17 1.31 -10.95
N GLY A 102 -4.13 2.14 -11.04
CA GLY A 102 -3.40 2.37 -12.29
C GLY A 102 -2.67 1.12 -12.81
N MET A 103 -2.00 0.38 -11.93
CA MET A 103 -1.32 -0.87 -12.30
C MET A 103 -2.33 -1.96 -12.72
N THR A 104 -3.49 -1.99 -12.07
CA THR A 104 -4.59 -2.90 -12.45
C THR A 104 -5.13 -2.56 -13.84
N GLU A 105 -5.33 -1.28 -14.14
CA GLU A 105 -5.77 -0.83 -15.47
C GLU A 105 -4.73 -1.16 -16.55
N ALA A 106 -3.44 -0.99 -16.26
CA ALA A 106 -2.36 -1.33 -17.18
C ALA A 106 -2.36 -2.82 -17.53
N ARG A 107 -2.47 -3.67 -16.50
CA ARG A 107 -2.59 -5.12 -16.66
C ARG A 107 -3.84 -5.50 -17.46
N ASN A 108 -5.00 -4.92 -17.15
CA ASN A 108 -6.25 -5.21 -17.87
C ASN A 108 -6.15 -4.88 -19.37
N ARG A 109 -5.34 -3.88 -19.73
CA ARG A 109 -5.10 -3.47 -21.12
C ARG A 109 -3.86 -4.09 -21.75
N LYS A 110 -3.19 -5.01 -21.06
CA LYS A 110 -1.94 -5.66 -21.50
C LYS A 110 -0.82 -4.65 -21.81
N ILE A 111 -0.80 -3.53 -21.09
CA ILE A 111 0.28 -2.54 -21.18
C ILE A 111 1.33 -2.90 -20.13
N SER A 112 2.58 -3.05 -20.58
CA SER A 112 3.71 -3.20 -19.67
C SER A 112 3.99 -1.85 -19.01
N LEU A 113 3.71 -1.75 -17.71
CA LEU A 113 3.99 -0.57 -16.89
C LEU A 113 4.86 -0.99 -15.72
N GLN A 114 6.04 -0.39 -15.59
CA GLN A 114 6.91 -0.66 -14.47
C GLN A 114 6.47 0.14 -13.24
N LEU A 115 6.75 -0.42 -12.05
CA LEU A 115 6.44 0.26 -10.78
C LEU A 115 7.11 1.64 -10.70
N ALA A 116 8.35 1.77 -11.17
CA ALA A 116 9.09 3.03 -11.18
C ALA A 116 8.41 4.12 -12.01
N ASP A 117 7.87 3.75 -13.18
CA ASP A 117 7.13 4.68 -14.04
C ASP A 117 5.81 5.11 -13.40
N ALA A 118 5.08 4.15 -12.80
CA ALA A 118 3.84 4.43 -12.10
C ALA A 118 4.04 5.35 -10.88
N VAL A 119 5.13 5.14 -10.12
CA VAL A 119 5.53 6.00 -9.01
C VAL A 119 5.89 7.39 -9.50
N THR A 120 6.70 7.50 -10.55
CA THR A 120 7.08 8.79 -11.15
C THR A 120 5.85 9.57 -11.60
N LEU A 121 4.90 8.87 -12.25
CA LEU A 121 3.66 9.46 -12.72
C LEU A 121 2.77 9.95 -11.58
N ALA A 122 2.65 9.15 -10.51
CA ALA A 122 1.92 9.55 -9.30
C ALA A 122 2.55 10.76 -8.60
N LEU A 123 3.88 10.80 -8.48
CA LEU A 123 4.61 11.92 -7.88
C LEU A 123 4.53 13.18 -8.75
N ALA A 124 4.38 13.03 -10.07
CA ALA A 124 4.09 14.13 -11.00
C ALA A 124 2.65 14.65 -10.88
N GLY A 125 1.81 14.07 -10.00
CA GLY A 125 0.42 14.47 -9.80
C GLY A 125 -0.51 14.04 -10.94
N ARG A 126 -0.07 13.12 -11.81
CA ARG A 126 -0.87 12.59 -12.91
C ARG A 126 -1.62 11.33 -12.48
N ASP A 127 -2.88 11.22 -12.90
CA ASP A 127 -3.67 10.01 -12.66
C ASP A 127 -3.18 8.87 -13.57
N ILE A 128 -2.58 7.85 -12.93
CA ILE A 128 -2.00 6.69 -13.60
C ILE A 128 -3.05 5.98 -14.46
N ALA A 129 -4.27 5.78 -13.93
CA ALA A 129 -5.30 5.05 -14.66
C ALA A 129 -5.73 5.82 -15.92
N THR A 130 -5.85 7.13 -15.82
CA THR A 130 -6.18 7.99 -16.97
C THR A 130 -5.09 7.97 -18.03
N GLU A 131 -3.81 8.05 -17.64
CA GLU A 131 -2.68 8.05 -18.56
C GLU A 131 -2.51 6.70 -19.26
N VAL A 132 -2.69 5.59 -18.55
CA VAL A 132 -2.70 4.24 -19.12
C VAL A 132 -3.81 4.10 -20.16
N ARG A 133 -5.02 4.60 -19.88
CA ARG A 133 -6.14 4.60 -20.83
C ARG A 133 -5.83 5.45 -22.06
N ALA A 134 -5.28 6.64 -21.87
CA ALA A 134 -4.88 7.54 -22.95
C ALA A 134 -3.77 6.94 -23.82
N PHE A 135 -2.80 6.23 -23.22
CA PHE A 135 -1.78 5.50 -23.95
C PHE A 135 -2.39 4.36 -24.78
N ALA A 136 -3.30 3.58 -24.18
CA ALA A 136 -4.00 2.51 -24.91
C ALA A 136 -4.75 3.06 -26.13
N GLN A 137 -5.50 4.15 -25.97
CA GLN A 137 -6.25 4.79 -27.05
C GLN A 137 -5.35 5.34 -28.16
N ARG A 138 -4.24 6.00 -27.79
CA ARG A 138 -3.26 6.53 -28.76
C ARG A 138 -2.59 5.44 -29.60
N ASN A 139 -2.43 4.24 -29.04
CA ASN A 139 -1.77 3.13 -29.72
C ASN A 139 -2.74 2.15 -30.41
N ALA A 140 -4.03 2.18 -30.07
CA ALA A 140 -5.07 1.35 -30.70
C ALA A 140 -5.18 1.58 -32.23
N GLY A 141 -4.83 2.77 -32.72
CA GLY A 141 -4.88 3.11 -34.15
C GLY A 141 -3.61 2.82 -34.95
N LYS A 142 -2.48 2.48 -34.30
CA LYS A 142 -1.19 2.29 -34.99
C LYS A 142 -0.98 0.90 -35.59
N ALA A 143 -1.85 -0.07 -35.27
CA ALA A 143 -1.79 -1.43 -35.83
C ALA A 143 -2.60 -1.60 -37.14
N THR A 144 -3.27 -0.55 -37.64
CA THR A 144 -4.26 -0.68 -38.75
C THR A 144 -3.91 0.15 -39.98
N ARG A 145 -2.70 0.69 -40.11
CA ARG A 145 -2.26 1.39 -41.34
C ARG A 145 -0.85 1.06 -41.81
N MET A 146 -0.46 -0.19 -41.68
CA MET A 146 0.55 -0.80 -42.56
C MET A 146 0.15 -2.25 -42.73
N SER A 147 -0.52 -2.55 -43.84
CA SER A 147 -0.47 -3.91 -44.36
C SER A 147 1.00 -4.19 -44.64
N VAL A 148 1.50 -5.35 -44.20
CA VAL A 148 2.83 -5.81 -44.60
C VAL A 148 2.93 -5.85 -46.14
N GLY A 149 1.80 -6.00 -46.84
CA GLY A 149 1.71 -5.82 -48.29
C GLY A 149 2.06 -4.42 -48.79
N ASP A 150 1.64 -3.36 -48.08
CA ASP A 150 1.91 -1.96 -48.48
C ASP A 150 3.41 -1.60 -48.33
N VAL A 151 4.11 -2.26 -47.40
CA VAL A 151 5.56 -2.08 -47.20
C VAL A 151 6.35 -2.84 -48.26
N LEU A 152 5.88 -4.02 -48.67
CA LEU A 152 6.51 -4.82 -49.72
C LEU A 152 6.29 -4.22 -51.11
N GLU A 153 5.09 -3.73 -51.41
CA GLU A 153 4.76 -3.06 -52.68
C GLU A 153 5.53 -1.73 -52.85
N ARG A 154 5.87 -1.06 -51.74
CA ARG A 154 6.75 0.12 -51.73
C ARG A 154 8.23 -0.22 -51.82
N SER A 155 8.63 -1.45 -51.51
CA SER A 155 10.02 -1.92 -51.68
C SER A 155 10.30 -2.50 -53.07
N GLU A 156 9.26 -2.91 -53.80
CA GLU A 156 9.37 -3.40 -55.18
C GLU A 156 9.24 -2.29 -56.24
N SER A 157 8.90 -1.06 -55.82
CA SER A 157 8.74 0.12 -56.69
C SER A 157 9.86 1.16 -56.55
N VAL A 158 10.96 0.84 -55.84
CA VAL A 158 12.16 1.68 -55.70
C VAL A 158 13.39 0.95 -56.21
#